data_AF-A0A8J2K7N3-F1
#
_entry.id   AF-A0A8J2K7N3-F1
#
_cell.length_a   1.000
_cell.length_b   1.000
_cell.length_c   1.000
_cell.angle_alpha   90.00
_cell.angle_beta   90.00
_cell.angle_gamma   90.00
#
_symmetry.space_group_name_H-M   'P 1'
#
loop_
_entity.id
_entity.type
_entity.pdbx_description
1 polymer ?
#
loop_
_entity_poly.entity_id
_entity_poly.type
_entity_poly.pdbx_seq_one_letter_code
_entity_poly.pdbx_strand_id
1 'polypeptide(L)'
;MNNHASFIFVPVHSWSIMNFWHTVICLAIFTTHLSSNSNAEDNLLSPAERRNLKLYRDLAKKSTDNVASIIKYDGYPTESHSVKTKDGYFLTCTRIPHGKDHFEATKEPILLSPALATTGGSWLSVSPKNAL
;
A
#
# COMPACT_ATOMS: atom_id res chain seq x y z
N MET A 1 55.18 34.65 -45.52
CA MET A 1 54.37 35.63 -44.79
C MET A 1 53.12 34.94 -44.31
N ASN A 2 52.85 35.11 -43.03
CA ASN A 2 52.04 34.27 -42.16
C ASN A 2 50.55 34.53 -42.40
N ASN A 3 49.70 33.51 -42.20
CA ASN A 3 48.33 33.66 -41.68
C ASN A 3 47.83 32.29 -41.23
N HIS A 4 48.16 31.91 -40.00
CA HIS A 4 47.53 30.78 -39.31
C HIS A 4 46.14 31.24 -38.82
N ALA A 5 45.09 30.86 -39.54
CA ALA A 5 43.73 30.91 -39.03
C ALA A 5 43.51 29.69 -38.12
N SER A 6 43.62 29.89 -36.81
CA SER A 6 43.31 28.89 -35.80
C SER A 6 41.80 28.68 -35.75
N PHE A 7 41.29 27.72 -36.53
CA PHE A 7 39.93 27.22 -36.36
C PHE A 7 39.84 26.46 -35.04
N ILE A 8 39.24 27.10 -34.04
CA ILE A 8 38.86 26.44 -32.79
C ILE A 8 37.74 25.45 -33.13
N PHE A 9 38.11 24.19 -33.30
CA PHE A 9 37.18 23.08 -33.44
C PHE A 9 36.56 22.81 -32.06
N VAL A 10 35.44 23.46 -31.76
CA VAL A 10 34.66 23.12 -30.55
C VAL A 10 34.12 21.70 -30.77
N PRO A 11 34.47 20.72 -29.91
CA PRO A 11 34.10 19.34 -30.15
C PRO A 11 32.58 19.17 -30.04
N VAL A 12 31.97 18.67 -31.11
CA VAL A 12 30.55 18.25 -31.24
C VAL A 12 30.12 17.25 -30.14
N HIS A 13 31.06 16.71 -29.36
CA HIS A 13 30.81 15.79 -28.24
C HIS A 13 30.19 16.44 -26.99
N SER A 14 30.14 17.78 -26.88
CA SER A 14 29.54 18.46 -25.70
C SER A 14 28.01 18.56 -25.76
N TRP A 15 27.41 18.60 -26.96
CA TRP A 15 25.96 18.72 -27.12
C TRP A 15 25.18 17.48 -26.68
N SER A 16 25.81 16.29 -26.71
CA SER A 16 25.16 15.03 -26.29
C SER A 16 24.87 15.01 -24.78
N ILE A 17 25.81 15.51 -23.98
CA ILE A 17 25.68 15.54 -22.51
C ILE A 17 24.64 16.57 -22.08
N MET A 18 24.62 17.76 -22.69
CA MET A 18 23.65 18.81 -22.35
C MET A 18 22.20 18.38 -22.65
N ASN A 19 21.98 17.68 -23.76
CA ASN A 19 20.67 17.12 -24.11
C ASN A 19 20.22 16.01 -23.15
N PHE A 20 21.17 15.20 -22.66
CA PHE A 20 20.89 14.18 -21.65
C PHE A 20 20.46 14.81 -20.31
N TRP A 21 21.16 15.83 -19.82
CA TRP A 21 20.78 16.49 -18.56
C TRP A 21 19.46 17.25 -18.68
N HIS A 22 19.18 17.88 -19.81
CA HIS A 22 17.91 18.58 -20.02
C HIS A 22 16.71 17.61 -20.08
N THR A 23 16.88 16.44 -20.69
CA THR A 23 15.83 15.40 -20.70
C THR A 23 15.59 14.82 -19.32
N VAL A 24 16.64 14.58 -18.51
CA VAL A 24 16.51 14.14 -17.12
C VAL A 24 15.78 15.19 -16.26
N ILE A 25 16.09 16.47 -16.43
CA ILE A 25 15.40 17.56 -15.72
C ILE A 25 13.92 17.65 -16.15
N CYS A 26 13.63 17.56 -17.45
CA CYS A 26 12.25 17.52 -17.94
C CYS A 26 11.47 16.33 -17.36
N LEU A 27 12.09 15.15 -17.28
CA LEU A 27 11.46 13.95 -16.70
C LEU A 27 11.19 14.12 -15.19
N ALA A 28 12.12 14.73 -14.46
CA ALA A 28 11.95 15.03 -13.04
C ALA A 28 10.82 16.05 -12.79
N ILE A 29 10.73 17.11 -13.61
CA ILE A 29 9.64 18.09 -13.52
C ILE A 29 8.30 17.43 -13.89
N PHE A 30 8.27 16.60 -14.93
CA PHE A 30 7.04 15.93 -15.36
C PHE A 30 6.54 14.91 -14.32
N THR A 31 7.44 14.14 -13.71
CA THR A 31 7.08 13.16 -12.66
C THR A 31 6.56 13.84 -11.38
N THR A 32 7.14 14.97 -10.99
CA THR A 32 6.63 15.76 -9.84
C THR A 32 5.27 16.39 -10.14
N HIS A 33 5.03 16.88 -11.35
CA HIS A 33 3.72 17.39 -11.77
C HIS A 33 2.63 16.33 -11.77
N LEU A 34 2.91 15.12 -12.27
CA LEU A 34 1.96 14.01 -12.25
C LEU A 34 1.60 13.60 -10.81
N SER A 35 2.57 13.61 -9.88
CA SER A 35 2.31 13.31 -8.47
C SER A 35 1.54 14.41 -7.73
N SER A 36 1.63 15.67 -8.17
CA SER A 36 0.85 16.77 -7.60
C SER A 36 -0.61 16.76 -8.09
N ASN A 37 -0.86 16.23 -9.30
CA ASN A 37 -2.19 16.23 -9.90
C ASN A 37 -3.18 15.31 -9.14
N SER A 38 -2.73 14.15 -8.65
CA SER A 38 -3.61 13.21 -7.92
C SER A 38 -4.22 13.80 -6.64
N ASN A 39 -3.48 14.67 -5.94
CA ASN A 39 -3.97 15.35 -4.73
C ASN A 39 -4.88 16.55 -5.05
N ALA A 40 -4.78 17.10 -6.25
CA ALA A 40 -5.59 18.23 -6.72
C ALA A 40 -6.98 17.77 -7.21
N GLU A 41 -7.04 16.62 -7.90
CA GLU A 41 -8.29 15.99 -8.33
C GLU A 41 -9.22 15.70 -7.13
N ASP A 42 -8.68 15.21 -6.01
CA ASP A 42 -9.43 14.98 -4.75
C ASP A 42 -10.09 16.27 -4.20
N ASN A 43 -9.58 17.46 -4.58
CA ASN A 43 -10.14 18.77 -4.21
C ASN A 43 -11.17 19.32 -5.22
N LEU A 44 -11.35 18.69 -6.38
CA LEU A 44 -12.40 19.07 -7.34
C LEU A 44 -13.75 18.41 -7.02
N LEU A 45 -13.74 17.34 -6.22
CA LEU A 45 -14.96 16.66 -5.78
C LEU A 45 -15.73 17.49 -4.74
N SER A 46 -17.07 17.42 -4.80
CA SER A 46 -17.95 18.03 -3.80
C SER A 46 -17.73 17.41 -2.40
N PRO A 47 -18.09 18.10 -1.31
CA PRO A 47 -17.91 17.58 0.05
C PRO A 47 -18.60 16.23 0.32
N ALA A 48 -19.66 15.89 -0.43
CA ALA A 48 -20.31 14.58 -0.34
C ALA A 48 -19.49 13.50 -1.05
N GLU A 49 -19.01 13.78 -2.26
CA GLU A 49 -18.22 12.84 -3.04
C GLU A 49 -16.86 12.56 -2.40
N ARG A 50 -16.22 13.55 -1.78
CA ARG A 50 -14.99 13.32 -0.99
C ARG A 50 -15.22 12.38 0.20
N ARG A 51 -16.37 12.51 0.89
CA ARG A 51 -16.74 11.60 1.98
C ARG A 51 -16.98 10.20 1.46
N ASN A 52 -17.67 10.07 0.33
CA ASN A 52 -17.90 8.78 -0.32
C ASN A 52 -16.59 8.14 -0.79
N LEU A 53 -15.69 8.91 -1.40
CA LEU A 53 -14.38 8.42 -1.84
C LEU A 53 -13.52 7.97 -0.66
N LYS A 54 -13.56 8.72 0.44
CA LYS A 54 -12.89 8.31 1.69
C LYS A 54 -13.49 7.00 2.23
N LEU A 55 -14.81 6.88 2.25
CA LEU A 55 -15.49 5.63 2.63
C LEU A 55 -15.10 4.48 1.71
N TYR A 56 -15.10 4.68 0.39
CA TYR A 56 -14.68 3.67 -0.59
C TYR A 56 -13.21 3.28 -0.40
N ARG A 57 -12.33 4.24 -0.12
CA ARG A 57 -10.91 4.00 0.18
C ARG A 57 -10.74 3.22 1.48
N ASP A 58 -11.50 3.55 2.52
CA ASP A 58 -11.47 2.84 3.80
C ASP A 58 -12.06 1.42 3.66
N LEU A 59 -13.11 1.23 2.86
CA LEU A 59 -13.68 -0.08 2.53
C LEU A 59 -12.72 -0.92 1.68
N ALA A 60 -12.11 -0.32 0.65
CA ALA A 60 -11.12 -0.97 -0.20
C ALA A 60 -9.86 -1.31 0.61
N LYS A 61 -9.45 -0.43 1.52
CA LYS A 61 -8.36 -0.70 2.46
C LYS A 61 -8.74 -1.85 3.39
N LYS A 62 -9.94 -1.83 4.00
CA LYS A 62 -10.44 -2.95 4.83
C LYS A 62 -10.50 -4.28 4.07
N SER A 63 -10.82 -4.27 2.77
CA SER A 63 -10.88 -5.50 1.95
C SER A 63 -9.52 -5.98 1.44
N THR A 64 -8.55 -5.07 1.28
CA THR A 64 -7.17 -5.37 0.86
C THR A 64 -6.24 -5.63 2.04
N ASP A 65 -6.63 -5.19 3.24
CA ASP A 65 -5.88 -5.37 4.46
C ASP A 65 -5.85 -6.85 4.86
N ASN A 66 -4.63 -7.34 5.09
CA ASN A 66 -4.36 -8.65 5.66
C ASN A 66 -5.20 -8.84 6.94
N VAL A 67 -5.77 -10.02 7.20
CA VAL A 67 -6.70 -10.31 8.31
C VAL A 67 -6.24 -9.72 9.65
N ALA A 68 -4.93 -9.75 9.90
CA ALA A 68 -4.32 -9.17 11.09
C ALA A 68 -4.49 -7.65 11.26
N SER A 69 -4.50 -6.89 10.16
CA SER A 69 -4.71 -5.44 10.17
C SER A 69 -6.14 -5.09 10.58
N ILE A 70 -7.14 -5.87 10.13
CA ILE A 70 -8.54 -5.69 10.50
C ILE A 70 -8.72 -5.91 12.01
N ILE A 71 -8.15 -6.99 12.55
CA ILE A 71 -8.21 -7.32 13.98
C ILE A 71 -7.55 -6.21 14.83
N LYS A 72 -6.37 -5.74 14.43
CA LYS A 72 -5.65 -4.64 15.10
C LYS A 72 -6.41 -3.32 15.05
N TYR A 73 -7.03 -3.02 13.90
CA TYR A 73 -7.85 -1.82 13.74
C TYR A 73 -9.03 -1.81 14.72
N ASP A 74 -9.66 -2.98 14.93
CA ASP A 74 -10.72 -3.13 15.91
C ASP A 74 -10.21 -3.15 17.38
N GLY A 75 -8.89 -3.06 17.60
CA GLY A 75 -8.27 -2.94 18.92
C GLY A 75 -8.01 -4.27 19.63
N TYR A 76 -8.03 -5.39 18.90
CA TYR A 76 -7.68 -6.70 19.46
C TYR A 76 -6.19 -7.01 19.25
N PRO A 77 -5.53 -7.72 20.18
CA PRO A 77 -4.20 -8.27 19.95
C PRO A 77 -4.23 -9.28 18.81
N THR A 78 -3.12 -9.42 18.07
CA THR A 78 -3.04 -10.37 16.96
C THR A 78 -1.68 -11.00 16.84
N GLU A 79 -1.68 -12.31 16.65
CA GLU A 79 -0.51 -13.14 16.36
C GLU A 79 -0.68 -13.74 14.96
N SER A 80 0.42 -13.91 14.23
CA SER A 80 0.44 -14.55 12.91
C SER A 80 1.43 -15.71 12.93
N HIS A 81 0.98 -16.89 12.53
CA HIS A 81 1.78 -18.11 12.52
C HIS A 81 1.85 -18.65 11.10
N SER A 82 3.06 -19.02 10.66
CA SER A 82 3.26 -19.75 9.41
C SER A 82 3.41 -21.23 9.72
N VAL A 83 2.50 -22.06 9.21
CA VAL A 83 2.47 -23.50 9.44
C VAL A 83 2.79 -24.19 8.12
N LYS A 84 3.81 -25.04 8.12
CA LYS A 84 4.16 -25.88 6.97
C LYS A 84 3.41 -27.21 7.05
N THR A 85 2.61 -27.52 6.03
CA THR A 85 1.89 -28.80 5.93
C THR A 85 2.83 -29.92 5.47
N LYS A 86 2.40 -31.17 5.65
CA LYS A 86 3.21 -32.36 5.28
C LYS A 86 3.53 -32.43 3.79
N ASP A 87 2.62 -31.96 2.95
CA ASP A 87 2.72 -31.85 1.50
C ASP A 87 3.46 -30.58 1.02
N GLY A 88 3.94 -29.74 1.95
CA GLY A 88 4.88 -28.66 1.66
C GLY A 88 4.28 -27.27 1.45
N TYR A 89 2.97 -27.10 1.64
CA TYR A 89 2.33 -25.78 1.60
C TYR A 89 2.59 -24.99 2.89
N PHE A 90 2.66 -23.67 2.76
CA PHE A 90 2.73 -22.75 3.90
C PHE A 90 1.36 -22.10 4.10
N LEU A 91 0.78 -22.31 5.28
CA LEU A 91 -0.48 -21.71 5.69
C LEU A 91 -0.20 -20.59 6.69
N THR A 92 -0.79 -19.42 6.46
CA THR A 92 -0.76 -18.32 7.41
C THR A 92 -2.02 -18.39 8.27
N CYS A 93 -1.84 -18.66 9.56
CA CYS A 93 -2.91 -18.69 10.55
C CYS A 93 -2.85 -17.42 11.41
N THR A 94 -3.98 -16.73 11.56
CA THR A 94 -4.10 -15.55 12.42
C THR A 94 -4.82 -15.92 13.71
N ARG A 95 -4.26 -15.52 14.87
CA ARG A 95 -4.81 -15.80 16.19
C ARG A 95 -5.09 -14.50 16.96
N ILE A 96 -6.22 -14.48 17.66
CA ILE A 96 -6.57 -13.47 18.66
C ILE A 96 -6.35 -14.12 20.03
N PRO A 97 -5.26 -13.82 20.74
CA PRO A 97 -4.91 -14.54 21.97
C PRO A 97 -5.88 -14.23 23.13
N HIS A 98 -6.40 -13.01 23.19
CA HIS A 98 -7.31 -12.57 24.24
C HIS A 98 -8.21 -11.41 23.78
N GLY A 99 -9.23 -11.09 24.58
CA GLY A 99 -10.13 -9.96 24.33
C GLY A 99 -9.48 -8.60 24.61
N LYS A 100 -10.16 -7.49 24.30
CA LYS A 100 -9.60 -6.13 24.46
C LYS A 100 -9.19 -5.80 25.89
N ASP A 101 -10.03 -6.17 26.85
CA ASP A 101 -9.90 -5.76 28.26
C ASP A 101 -9.37 -6.88 29.17
N HIS A 102 -9.07 -8.05 28.61
CA HIS A 102 -8.59 -9.22 29.35
C HIS A 102 -7.27 -9.68 28.78
N PHE A 103 -6.22 -9.71 29.59
CA PHE A 103 -4.85 -10.08 29.17
C PHE A 103 -4.51 -11.55 29.45
N GLU A 104 -5.43 -12.30 30.06
CA GLU A 104 -5.20 -13.71 30.36
C GLU A 104 -5.43 -14.59 29.13
N ALA A 105 -4.39 -15.32 28.72
CA ALA A 105 -4.39 -16.23 27.57
C ALA A 105 -4.80 -17.68 27.93
N THR A 106 -5.31 -17.91 29.14
CA THR A 106 -5.66 -19.23 29.71
C THR A 106 -7.01 -19.79 29.23
N LYS A 107 -7.43 -19.42 28.02
CA LYS A 107 -8.70 -19.88 27.43
C LYS A 107 -8.47 -21.04 26.46
N GLU A 108 -9.47 -21.91 26.36
CA GLU A 108 -9.48 -22.98 25.38
C GLU A 108 -9.43 -22.40 23.95
N PRO A 109 -8.51 -22.88 23.08
CA PRO A 109 -8.38 -22.36 21.74
C PRO A 109 -9.53 -22.84 20.84
N ILE A 110 -10.12 -21.91 20.08
CA ILE A 110 -11.15 -22.20 19.09
C ILE A 110 -10.57 -21.98 17.69
N LEU A 111 -10.70 -22.98 16.82
CA LEU A 111 -10.28 -22.89 15.43
C LEU A 111 -11.49 -22.59 14.53
N LEU A 112 -11.40 -21.51 13.75
CA LEU A 112 -12.41 -21.14 12.76
C LEU A 112 -11.83 -21.32 11.36
N SER A 113 -12.39 -22.26 10.59
CA SER A 113 -12.03 -22.47 9.19
C SER A 113 -12.96 -21.69 8.26
N PRO A 114 -12.46 -20.94 7.27
CA PRO A 114 -13.30 -20.35 6.24
C PRO A 114 -14.00 -21.43 5.38
N ALA A 115 -15.09 -21.03 4.73
CA ALA A 115 -15.78 -21.85 3.74
C ALA A 115 -15.00 -21.93 2.42
N LEU A 116 -15.44 -22.81 1.52
CA LEU A 116 -14.84 -22.96 0.19
C LEU A 116 -14.82 -21.62 -0.55
N ALA A 117 -13.67 -21.28 -1.16
CA ALA A 117 -13.44 -20.03 -1.88
C ALA A 117 -13.58 -18.74 -1.04
N THR A 118 -13.45 -18.83 0.29
CA THR A 118 -13.43 -17.66 1.19
C THR A 118 -12.11 -17.58 1.98
N THR A 119 -11.89 -16.46 2.66
CA THR A 119 -10.71 -16.22 3.50
C THR A 119 -11.11 -16.09 4.97
N GLY A 120 -10.14 -16.16 5.88
CA GLY A 120 -10.37 -15.98 7.32
C GLY A 120 -10.97 -14.62 7.69
N GLY A 121 -10.92 -13.62 6.80
CA GLY A 121 -11.55 -12.32 6.99
C GLY A 121 -13.08 -12.35 6.94
N SER A 122 -13.69 -13.42 6.43
CA SER A 122 -15.15 -13.60 6.41
C SER A 122 -15.78 -13.49 7.81
N TRP A 123 -15.12 -14.04 8.82
CA TRP A 123 -15.51 -13.97 10.24
C TRP A 123 -15.42 -12.56 10.83
N LEU A 124 -14.70 -11.64 10.18
CA LEU A 124 -14.44 -10.27 10.64
C LEU A 124 -15.18 -9.22 9.80
N SER A 125 -16.14 -9.65 8.98
CA SER A 125 -16.91 -8.76 8.11
C SER A 125 -17.69 -7.71 8.91
N VAL A 126 -18.20 -8.09 10.08
CA VAL A 126 -18.93 -7.23 11.01
C VAL A 126 -18.00 -6.68 12.09
N SER A 127 -17.92 -5.36 12.22
CA SER A 127 -17.15 -4.72 13.28
C SER A 127 -17.84 -4.89 14.64
N PRO A 128 -17.09 -4.98 15.75
CA PRO A 128 -17.65 -5.25 17.09
C PRO A 128 -18.71 -4.24 17.53
N LYS A 129 -18.62 -2.98 17.07
CA LYS A 129 -19.60 -1.92 17.38
C LYS A 129 -20.98 -2.17 16.79
N ASN A 130 -21.06 -3.00 15.76
CA ASN A 130 -22.27 -3.35 15.02
C ASN A 130 -22.64 -4.83 15.20
N ALA A 131 -21.91 -5.56 16.05
CA ALA A 131 -22.26 -6.91 16.47
C ALA A 131 -23.35 -6.80 17.54
N LEU A 132 -24.33 -7.71 17.49
CA LEU A 132 -25.52 -7.74 18.36
C LEU A 132 -25.17 -8.00 19.82
#